data_AF-A0A0D6P575-F1
#
_entry.id   AF-A0A0D6P575-F1
#
_cell.length_a   1.000
_cell.length_b   1.000
_cell.length_c   1.000
_cell.angle_alpha   90.00
_cell.angle_beta   90.00
_cell.angle_gamma   90.00
#
_symmetry.space_group_name_H-M   'P 1'
#
loop_
_entity.id
_entity.type
_entity.pdbx_description
1 polymer ?
#
loop_
_entity_poly.entity_id
_entity_poly.type
_entity_poly.pdbx_seq_one_letter_code
_entity_poly.pdbx_strand_id
1 'polypeptide(L)'
;MTEVAIIDAPAAGDTRRELLLTEDRLGHYPEFRAFFIRAFDLDRVGLARPGHVRAPSGLVYALVFVGRSGEAFPCGVEIHAVVDALEPLDEAVADRDLWSILQWMIAGVGPPWTVEDLRATGRLYRIPAAG
;
A
#
# COMPACT_ATOMS: atom_id res chain seq x y z
N MET A 1 -0.53 -14.12 -9.96
CA MET A 1 0.10 -12.92 -10.55
C MET A 1 -0.33 -11.73 -9.74
N THR A 2 0.61 -11.07 -9.06
CA THR A 2 0.44 -9.87 -8.23
C THR A 2 0.54 -8.64 -9.12
N GLU A 3 -0.48 -8.35 -9.93
CA GLU A 3 -0.48 -7.10 -10.70
C GLU A 3 -1.08 -5.98 -9.86
N VAL A 4 -0.31 -5.58 -8.84
CA VAL A 4 -0.47 -4.24 -8.26
C VAL A 4 0.27 -3.29 -9.18
N ALA A 5 -0.46 -2.36 -9.78
CA ALA A 5 0.08 -1.38 -10.71
C ALA A 5 0.04 0.01 -10.11
N ILE A 6 1.17 0.72 -10.13
CA ILE A 6 1.18 2.15 -9.83
C ILE A 6 0.44 2.86 -10.97
N ILE A 7 -0.51 3.73 -10.60
CA ILE A 7 -1.31 4.51 -11.54
C ILE A 7 -1.22 5.99 -11.22
N ASP A 8 -1.53 6.84 -12.20
CA ASP A 8 -1.81 8.24 -11.92
C ASP A 8 -3.04 8.39 -11.03
N ALA A 9 -3.14 9.55 -10.39
CA ALA A 9 -4.32 9.87 -9.59
C ALA A 9 -5.59 9.71 -10.44
N PRO A 10 -6.61 8.99 -9.94
CA PRO A 10 -7.86 8.86 -10.65
C PRO A 10 -8.46 10.25 -10.87
N ALA A 11 -9.25 10.39 -11.95
CA ALA A 11 -9.94 11.64 -12.25
C ALA A 11 -10.77 12.08 -11.02
N ALA A 12 -10.83 13.40 -10.80
CA ALA A 12 -11.69 13.95 -9.76
C ALA A 12 -13.15 13.56 -10.08
N GLY A 13 -13.69 12.68 -9.25
CA GLY A 13 -15.08 12.23 -9.28
C GLY A 13 -15.64 12.23 -7.86
N ASP A 14 -16.91 11.86 -7.72
CA ASP A 14 -17.53 11.68 -6.41
C ASP A 14 -16.98 10.39 -5.79
N THR A 15 -15.79 10.46 -5.19
CA THR A 15 -15.12 9.35 -4.52
C THR A 15 -14.78 9.72 -3.10
N ARG A 16 -14.88 8.75 -2.19
CA ARG A 16 -14.45 8.86 -0.80
C ARG A 16 -13.23 7.99 -0.54
N ARG A 17 -12.49 8.33 0.51
CA ARG A 17 -11.37 7.52 1.00
C ARG A 17 -11.80 6.78 2.26
N GLU A 18 -11.60 5.48 2.26
CA GLU A 18 -11.82 4.61 3.42
C GLU A 18 -10.48 4.08 3.90
N LEU A 19 -10.09 4.47 5.12
CA LEU A 19 -8.82 4.04 5.72
C LEU A 19 -8.87 2.55 6.04
N LEU A 20 -7.86 1.80 5.55
CA LEU A 20 -7.76 0.36 5.77
C LEU A 20 -6.56 -0.05 6.61
N LEU A 21 -5.42 0.62 6.43
CA LEU A 21 -4.18 0.27 7.11
C LEU A 21 -3.36 1.53 7.40
N THR A 22 -2.79 1.57 8.61
CA THR A 22 -1.79 2.57 9.00
C THR A 22 -0.53 1.86 9.45
N GLU A 23 0.61 2.19 8.83
CA GLU A 23 1.94 1.81 9.28
C GLU A 23 2.70 3.07 9.71
N ASP A 24 2.94 3.22 11.01
CA ASP A 24 3.51 4.44 11.59
C ASP A 24 5.03 4.45 11.66
N ARG A 25 5.68 3.31 11.43
CA ARG A 25 7.12 3.10 11.58
C ARG A 25 7.70 2.43 10.34
N LEU A 26 7.36 2.97 9.18
CA LEU A 26 7.83 2.48 7.88
C LEU A 26 9.37 2.45 7.79
N GLY A 27 10.04 3.35 8.51
CA GLY A 27 11.50 3.41 8.60
C GLY A 27 12.13 2.45 9.61
N HIS A 28 11.36 1.61 10.31
CA HIS A 28 11.91 0.61 11.25
C HIS A 28 12.88 -0.34 10.52
N TYR A 29 12.52 -0.70 9.29
CA TYR A 29 13.40 -1.36 8.32
C TYR A 29 13.65 -0.40 7.15
N PRO A 30 14.85 0.18 7.00
CA PRO A 30 15.14 1.24 6.03
C PRO A 30 14.80 0.90 4.57
N GLU A 31 14.88 -0.37 4.20
CA GLU A 31 14.62 -0.89 2.87
C GLU A 31 13.15 -0.74 2.44
N PHE A 32 12.19 -0.78 3.37
CA PHE A 32 10.77 -0.54 3.09
C PHE A 32 10.52 0.93 2.77
N ARG A 33 11.08 1.84 3.57
CA ARG A 33 11.06 3.28 3.25
C ARG A 33 11.70 3.54 1.88
N ALA A 34 12.87 2.95 1.62
CA ALA A 34 13.58 3.13 0.36
C ALA A 34 12.78 2.60 -0.84
N PHE A 35 12.04 1.51 -0.68
CA PHE A 35 11.13 1.01 -1.70
C PHE A 35 10.06 2.05 -2.06
N PHE A 36 9.35 2.61 -1.08
CA PHE A 36 8.31 3.61 -1.34
C PHE A 36 8.86 4.91 -1.94
N ILE A 37 10.03 5.36 -1.49
CA ILE A 37 10.71 6.52 -2.09
C ILE A 37 10.95 6.30 -3.58
N ARG A 38 11.49 5.14 -3.97
CA ARG A 38 11.74 4.82 -5.39
C ARG A 38 10.46 4.61 -6.17
N ALA A 39 9.51 3.86 -5.61
CA ALA A 39 8.26 3.50 -6.29
C ALA A 39 7.42 4.73 -6.65
N PHE A 40 7.38 5.74 -5.78
CA PHE A 40 6.56 6.94 -5.96
C PHE A 40 7.35 8.22 -6.21
N ASP A 41 8.66 8.11 -6.44
CA ASP A 41 9.56 9.23 -6.72
C ASP A 41 9.47 10.35 -5.64
N LEU A 42 9.45 9.92 -4.38
CA LEU A 42 9.16 10.80 -3.25
C LEU A 42 10.28 11.81 -2.97
N ASP A 43 11.52 11.56 -3.41
CA ASP A 43 12.61 12.52 -3.30
C ASP A 43 12.36 13.77 -4.15
N ARG A 44 11.65 13.62 -5.28
CA ARG A 44 11.30 14.73 -6.17
C ARG A 44 9.90 15.29 -5.89
N VAL A 45 8.94 14.41 -5.64
CA VAL A 45 7.52 14.78 -5.50
C VAL A 45 7.16 15.16 -4.07
N GLY A 46 7.86 14.61 -3.08
CA GLY A 46 7.60 14.84 -1.66
C GLY A 46 6.14 14.57 -1.29
N LEU A 47 5.54 15.52 -0.57
CA LEU A 47 4.14 15.48 -0.12
C LEU A 47 3.15 16.06 -1.15
N ALA A 48 3.60 16.43 -2.36
CA ALA A 48 2.77 17.16 -3.31
C ALA A 48 1.57 16.34 -3.84
N ARG A 49 1.66 15.00 -3.82
CA ARG A 49 0.56 14.10 -4.20
C ARG A 49 0.68 12.74 -3.51
N PRO A 50 -0.44 12.08 -3.15
CA PRO A 50 -0.43 10.68 -2.74
C PRO A 50 0.02 9.75 -3.88
N GLY A 51 0.57 8.59 -3.49
CA GLY A 51 0.72 7.47 -4.42
C GLY A 51 -0.62 6.81 -4.69
N HIS A 52 -0.83 6.28 -5.89
CA HIS A 52 -2.02 5.47 -6.19
C HIS A 52 -1.61 4.14 -6.80
N VAL A 53 -2.28 3.08 -6.38
CA VAL A 53 -2.12 1.74 -6.97
C VAL A 53 -3.48 1.17 -7.33
N ARG A 54 -3.52 0.40 -8.42
CA ARG A 54 -4.63 -0.49 -8.75
C ARG A 54 -4.27 -1.89 -8.31
N ALA A 55 -5.14 -2.52 -7.51
CA ALA A 55 -4.97 -3.89 -7.07
C ALA A 55 -5.61 -4.89 -8.06
N PRO A 56 -5.37 -6.21 -7.91
CA PRO A 56 -5.90 -7.23 -8.83
C PRO A 56 -7.42 -7.26 -8.98
N SER A 57 -8.17 -6.83 -7.95
CA SER A 57 -9.64 -6.70 -8.06
C SER A 57 -10.10 -5.60 -9.02
N GLY A 58 -9.21 -4.68 -9.38
CA GLY A 58 -9.53 -3.45 -10.10
C GLY A 58 -9.73 -2.22 -9.19
N LEU A 59 -9.88 -2.41 -7.88
CA LEU A 59 -10.00 -1.31 -6.91
C LEU A 59 -8.72 -0.47 -6.87
N VAL A 60 -8.91 0.82 -6.59
CA VAL A 60 -7.83 1.81 -6.47
C VAL A 60 -7.58 2.10 -5.01
N TYR A 61 -6.31 2.18 -4.64
CA TYR A 61 -5.86 2.51 -3.29
C TYR A 61 -4.96 3.73 -3.33
N ALA A 62 -5.21 4.69 -2.44
CA ALA A 62 -4.34 5.82 -2.21
C ALA A 62 -3.36 5.48 -1.08
N LEU A 63 -2.06 5.62 -1.35
CA LEU A 63 -0.98 5.52 -0.38
C LEU A 63 -0.60 6.93 0.04
N VAL A 64 -0.99 7.30 1.26
CA VAL A 64 -0.72 8.62 1.84
C VAL A 64 0.52 8.52 2.72
N PHE A 65 1.58 9.19 2.30
CA PHE A 65 2.86 9.16 2.99
C PHE A 65 2.92 10.20 4.10
N VAL A 66 3.33 9.76 5.30
CA VAL A 66 3.36 10.57 6.50
C VAL A 66 4.77 11.11 6.74
N GLY A 67 4.87 12.41 7.03
CA GLY A 67 6.08 13.05 7.53
C GLY A 67 5.87 13.55 8.95
N ARG A 68 6.86 13.35 9.82
CA ARG A 68 6.89 13.86 11.19
C ARG A 68 8.16 14.66 11.42
N SER A 69 8.05 15.73 12.20
CA SER A 69 9.20 16.56 12.54
C SER A 69 10.26 15.73 13.27
N GLY A 70 11.51 15.82 12.82
CA GLY A 70 12.63 15.07 13.40
C GLY A 70 12.79 13.64 12.89
N GLU A 71 11.93 13.18 11.97
CA GLU A 71 12.03 11.86 11.35
C GLU A 71 12.29 11.95 9.84
N ALA A 72 12.98 10.95 9.30
CA ALA A 72 13.20 10.86 7.86
C ALA A 72 11.90 10.49 7.14
N PHE A 73 11.57 11.23 6.08
CA PHE A 73 10.37 11.02 5.28
C PHE A 73 10.54 9.89 4.22
N PRO A 74 9.50 9.08 3.95
CA PRO A 74 8.30 8.91 4.76
C PRO A 74 8.59 8.13 6.05
N CYS A 75 8.02 8.59 7.16
CA CYS A 75 8.09 7.87 8.43
C CYS A 75 6.96 6.85 8.58
N GLY A 76 5.85 7.06 7.88
CA GLY A 76 4.70 6.16 7.84
C GLY A 76 3.96 6.19 6.52
N VAL A 77 3.00 5.28 6.36
CA VAL A 77 2.09 5.21 5.22
C VAL A 77 0.70 4.81 5.70
N GLU A 78 -0.31 5.48 5.17
CA GLU A 78 -1.70 5.07 5.28
C GLU A 78 -2.18 4.54 3.93
N ILE A 79 -2.91 3.43 3.93
CA ILE A 79 -3.54 2.85 2.74
C ILE A 79 -5.04 3.07 2.86
N HIS A 80 -5.58 3.80 1.88
CA HIS A 80 -7.00 4.10 1.78
C HIS A 80 -7.58 3.47 0.52
N ALA A 81 -8.71 2.76 0.61
CA ALA A 81 -9.50 2.44 -0.57
C ALA A 81 -10.13 3.72 -1.13
N VAL A 82 -10.08 3.89 -2.45
CA VAL A 82 -10.83 4.92 -3.17
C VAL A 82 -12.14 4.29 -3.62
N VAL A 83 -13.23 4.69 -2.95
CA VAL A 83 -14.57 4.11 -3.12
C VAL A 83 -15.47 5.13 -3.80
N ASP A 84 -16.29 4.68 -4.74
CA ASP A 84 -17.26 5.54 -5.41
C ASP A 84 -18.34 6.01 -4.42
N ALA A 85 -18.45 7.33 -4.27
CA ALA A 85 -19.47 8.05 -3.52
C ALA A 85 -19.91 7.35 -2.20
N LEU A 86 -21.14 6.84 -2.17
CA LEU A 86 -21.74 6.17 -1.02
C LEU A 86 -21.81 4.65 -1.17
N GLU A 87 -21.13 4.08 -2.17
CA GLU A 87 -21.09 2.63 -2.34
C GLU A 87 -20.39 1.97 -1.15
N PRO A 88 -20.91 0.81 -0.68
CA PRO A 88 -20.25 0.05 0.35
C PRO A 88 -18.95 -0.55 -0.19
N LEU A 89 -17.93 -0.58 0.65
CA LEU A 89 -16.70 -1.29 0.35
C LEU A 89 -16.92 -2.80 0.57
N ASP A 90 -16.57 -3.63 -0.40
CA ASP A 90 -16.47 -5.07 -0.21
C ASP A 90 -15.20 -5.37 0.61
N GLU A 91 -15.36 -5.56 1.92
CA GLU A 91 -14.28 -5.81 2.87
C GLU A 91 -13.46 -7.06 2.50
N ALA A 92 -14.10 -8.11 2.01
CA ALA A 92 -13.41 -9.35 1.66
C ALA A 92 -12.54 -9.18 0.40
N VAL A 93 -12.98 -8.34 -0.55
CA VAL A 93 -12.15 -7.92 -1.68
C VAL A 93 -11.00 -7.03 -1.20
N ALA A 94 -11.29 -6.04 -0.34
CA ALA A 94 -10.28 -5.12 0.19
C ALA A 94 -9.16 -5.87 0.93
N ASP A 95 -9.50 -6.87 1.75
CA ASP A 95 -8.53 -7.71 2.46
C ASP A 95 -7.60 -8.47 1.50
N ARG A 96 -8.15 -9.04 0.42
CA ARG A 96 -7.36 -9.75 -0.60
C ARG A 96 -6.43 -8.81 -1.37
N ASP A 97 -6.88 -7.59 -1.60
CA ASP A 97 -6.08 -6.57 -2.27
C ASP A 97 -4.97 -6.03 -1.36
N LEU A 98 -5.26 -5.76 -0.08
CA LEU A 98 -4.24 -5.39 0.90
C LEU A 98 -3.14 -6.44 0.97
N TRP A 99 -3.52 -7.72 1.00
CA TRP A 99 -2.55 -8.81 0.91
C TRP A 99 -1.73 -8.80 -0.38
N SER A 100 -2.35 -8.45 -1.51
CA SER A 100 -1.65 -8.30 -2.79
C SER A 100 -0.69 -7.11 -2.79
N ILE A 101 -1.06 -5.99 -2.15
CA ILE A 101 -0.22 -4.80 -1.96
C ILE A 101 0.98 -5.13 -1.07
N LEU A 102 0.78 -5.89 0.02
CA LEU A 102 1.87 -6.35 0.88
C LEU A 102 2.85 -7.25 0.11
N GLN A 103 2.35 -8.20 -0.68
CA GLN A 103 3.20 -9.05 -1.52
C GLN A 103 3.96 -8.24 -2.58
N TRP A 104 3.32 -7.25 -3.20
CA TRP A 104 3.96 -6.33 -4.14
C TRP A 104 5.09 -5.53 -3.47
N MET A 105 4.85 -4.99 -2.27
CA MET A 105 5.85 -4.30 -1.49
C MET A 105 7.03 -5.22 -1.14
N ILE A 106 6.77 -6.43 -0.62
CA ILE A 106 7.83 -7.39 -0.28
C ILE A 106 8.65 -7.78 -1.50
N ALA A 107 8.01 -8.04 -2.64
CA ALA A 107 8.70 -8.34 -3.89
C ALA A 107 9.59 -7.17 -4.35
N GLY A 108 9.11 -5.93 -4.19
CA GLY A 108 9.84 -4.71 -4.57
C GLY A 108 10.96 -4.30 -3.61
N VAL A 109 10.86 -4.67 -2.32
CA VAL A 109 11.95 -4.55 -1.35
C VAL A 109 13.05 -5.56 -1.67
N GLY A 110 12.67 -6.83 -1.91
CA GLY A 110 13.60 -7.91 -2.24
C GLY A 110 14.34 -8.51 -1.03
N PRO A 111 15.36 -9.37 -1.28
CA PRO A 111 16.05 -10.11 -0.23
C PRO A 111 16.62 -9.22 0.88
N PRO A 112 16.56 -9.66 2.16
CA PRO A 112 16.17 -10.99 2.61
C PRO A 112 14.65 -11.24 2.68
N TRP A 113 13.83 -10.24 2.34
CA TRP A 113 12.38 -10.36 2.41
C TRP A 113 11.84 -11.08 1.18
N THR A 114 11.15 -12.20 1.40
CA THR A 114 10.56 -12.98 0.31
C THR A 114 9.04 -13.04 0.43
N VAL A 115 8.37 -13.08 -0.73
CA VAL A 115 6.92 -13.29 -0.79
C VAL A 115 6.54 -14.64 -0.21
N GLU A 116 7.42 -15.64 -0.31
CA GLU A 116 7.18 -16.96 0.28
C GLU A 116 7.18 -16.91 1.81
N ASP A 117 8.10 -16.18 2.42
CA ASP A 117 8.12 -15.98 3.88
C ASP A 117 6.86 -15.24 4.33
N LEU A 118 6.45 -14.18 3.62
CA LEU A 118 5.19 -13.48 3.90
C LEU A 118 4.00 -14.46 3.83
N ARG A 119 3.92 -15.32 2.82
CA ARG A 119 2.86 -16.33 2.69
C ARG A 119 2.90 -17.36 3.81
N ALA A 120 4.08 -17.86 4.16
CA ALA A 120 4.25 -18.79 5.28
C ALA A 120 3.77 -18.17 6.60
N THR A 121 4.15 -16.92 6.85
CA THR A 121 3.66 -16.13 8.00
C THR A 121 2.15 -15.93 7.95
N GLY A 122 1.59 -15.58 6.79
CA GLY A 122 0.15 -15.43 6.61
C GLY A 122 -0.64 -16.71 6.93
N ARG A 123 -0.15 -17.87 6.47
CA ARG A 123 -0.74 -19.18 6.80
C ARG A 123 -0.66 -19.49 8.29
N LEU A 124 0.46 -19.18 8.94
CA LEU A 124 0.65 -19.37 10.38
C LEU A 124 -0.39 -18.57 11.19
N TYR A 125 -0.65 -17.33 10.78
CA TYR A 125 -1.64 -16.45 11.40
C TYR A 125 -3.07 -16.64 10.85
N ARG A 126 -3.29 -17.62 9.97
CA ARG A 126 -4.60 -17.92 9.34
C ARG A 126 -5.21 -16.72 8.63
N ILE A 127 -4.39 -15.91 7.97
CA ILE A 127 -4.86 -14.83 7.11
C ILE A 127 -5.59 -15.43 5.89
N PRO A 128 -6.89 -15.16 5.68
CA PRO A 128 -7.66 -15.79 4.61
C PRO A 128 -7.08 -15.57 3.21
N ALA A 129 -6.46 -14.40 2.97
CA ALA A 129 -5.85 -14.05 1.69
C ALA A 129 -4.50 -14.75 1.43
N ALA A 130 -3.90 -15.42 2.42
CA ALA A 130 -2.58 -16.06 2.31
C ALA A 130 -2.59 -17.44 1.61
N GLY A 131 -3.79 -18.00 1.36
CA GLY A 131 -3.99 -19.31 0.71
C GLY A 131 -4.16 -20.47 1.67
#